data_AF-A0A1F8DZS8-F1
#
_entry.id   AF-A0A1F8DZS8-F1
#
_cell.length_a   1.000
_cell.length_b   1.000
_cell.length_c   1.000
_cell.angle_alpha   90.00
_cell.angle_beta   90.00
_cell.angle_gamma   90.00
#
_symmetry.space_group_name_H-M   'P 1'
#
loop_
_entity.id
_entity.type
_entity.pdbx_description
1 polymer ?
#
loop_
_entity_poly.entity_id
_entity_poly.type
_entity_poly.pdbx_seq_one_letter_code
_entity_poly.pdbx_strand_id
1 'polypeptide(L)'
;MLYISELLPNPGGKDTDGEWIELCTAGAEEQSLAGWKLQNVKGKTFSLPDHTLEPYQCTAFDYAQTKLTLTNTGGTFYLLDPAGEIADIAVYEGTYKDDMSAMRTGPISAFVMSSTPTKGLPNKLTAPEAQSKKSAGTEYRATVADTAGQQKVTRVIQGSGSYGDAILGGIGAAAVLTSIFWFAFKMLYTKPNEQGDPHSNAHSNRTSFNSNDR
;
A
#
# COMPACT_ATOMS: atom_id res chain seq x y z
N MET A 1 -4.79 -4.05 -12.87
CA MET A 1 -4.98 -2.96 -11.89
C MET A 1 -3.85 -1.96 -12.06
N LEU A 2 -4.19 -0.70 -12.28
CA LEU A 2 -3.28 0.43 -12.33
C LEU A 2 -3.09 1.02 -10.93
N TYR A 3 -1.87 1.41 -10.56
CA TYR A 3 -1.58 1.99 -9.24
C TYR A 3 -0.40 2.96 -9.32
N ILE A 4 -0.33 3.89 -8.38
CA ILE A 4 0.80 4.81 -8.23
C ILE A 4 1.98 4.05 -7.62
N SER A 5 3.05 3.82 -8.35
CA SER A 5 4.17 2.99 -7.90
C SER A 5 5.23 3.78 -7.16
N GLU A 6 5.56 4.97 -7.66
CA GLU A 6 6.70 5.75 -7.17
C GLU A 6 6.47 7.26 -7.34
N LEU A 7 7.00 8.06 -6.41
CA LEU A 7 6.99 9.52 -6.47
C LEU A 7 8.39 10.03 -6.16
N LEU A 8 8.89 11.00 -6.93
CA LEU A 8 10.14 11.71 -6.63
C LEU A 8 9.82 13.14 -6.13
N PRO A 9 9.66 13.34 -4.81
CA PRO A 9 9.23 14.63 -4.27
C PRO A 9 10.34 15.67 -4.12
N ASN A 10 11.61 15.28 -4.16
CA ASN A 10 12.74 16.19 -4.00
C ASN A 10 13.85 15.85 -5.01
N PRO A 11 13.69 16.18 -6.30
CA PRO A 11 14.76 15.96 -7.28
C PRO A 11 15.97 16.84 -6.96
N GLY A 12 17.18 16.40 -7.33
CA GLY A 12 18.36 17.25 -7.27
C GLY A 12 18.16 18.51 -8.13
N GLY A 13 18.38 19.68 -7.55
CA GLY A 13 18.22 20.97 -8.24
C GLY A 13 16.87 21.63 -7.98
N LYS A 14 16.17 22.07 -9.03
CA LYS A 14 14.85 22.72 -8.89
C LYS A 14 13.75 21.67 -8.99
N ASP A 15 12.82 21.68 -8.03
CA ASP A 15 11.66 20.77 -8.00
C ASP A 15 10.86 20.79 -9.32
N THR A 16 10.64 21.98 -9.88
CA THR A 16 9.88 22.16 -11.13
C THR A 16 10.48 21.45 -12.34
N ASP A 17 11.77 21.09 -12.26
CA ASP A 17 12.53 20.52 -13.35
C ASP A 17 12.71 18.99 -13.19
N GLY A 18 12.26 18.40 -12.07
CA GLY A 18 12.52 16.98 -11.79
C GLY A 18 11.50 16.21 -10.97
N GLU A 19 10.45 16.83 -10.41
CA GLU A 19 9.38 16.09 -9.73
C GLU A 19 8.62 15.20 -10.72
N TRP A 20 8.29 13.97 -10.33
CA TRP A 20 7.45 13.09 -11.14
C TRP A 20 6.66 12.09 -10.29
N ILE A 21 5.58 11.58 -10.89
CA ILE A 21 4.71 10.54 -10.34
C ILE A 21 4.69 9.39 -11.34
N GLU A 22 4.92 8.17 -10.88
CA GLU A 22 4.90 6.96 -11.69
C GLU A 22 3.67 6.11 -11.41
N LEU A 23 3.13 5.53 -12.48
CA LEU A 23 2.11 4.50 -12.45
C LEU A 23 2.65 3.20 -13.01
N CYS A 24 2.26 2.08 -12.43
CA CYS A 24 2.48 0.76 -12.99
C CYS A 24 1.17 -0.02 -13.09
N THR A 25 1.09 -0.96 -14.03
CA THR A 25 0.05 -2.00 -14.01
C THR A 25 0.57 -3.24 -13.27
N ALA A 26 -0.28 -3.85 -12.44
CA ALA A 26 -0.04 -5.15 -11.81
C ALA A 26 -0.73 -6.30 -12.57
N GLY A 27 -1.38 -6.01 -13.70
CA GLY A 27 -2.13 -6.98 -14.49
C GLY A 27 -1.30 -7.68 -15.57
N ALA A 28 -1.74 -8.88 -15.95
CA ALA A 28 -1.23 -9.64 -17.08
C ALA A 28 -1.86 -9.23 -18.43
N GLU A 29 -2.75 -8.23 -18.42
CA GLU A 29 -3.44 -7.69 -19.58
C GLU A 29 -3.04 -6.23 -19.79
N GLU A 30 -3.19 -5.76 -21.03
CA GLU A 30 -3.00 -4.35 -21.38
C GLU A 30 -3.94 -3.43 -20.58
N GLN A 31 -3.44 -2.26 -20.20
CA GLN A 31 -4.19 -1.27 -19.42
C GLN A 31 -4.24 0.06 -20.17
N SER A 32 -5.42 0.40 -20.70
CA SER A 32 -5.66 1.75 -21.22
C SER A 32 -5.70 2.77 -20.08
N LEU A 33 -5.06 3.91 -20.31
CA LEU A 33 -5.06 5.10 -19.44
C LEU A 33 -6.15 6.10 -19.81
N ALA A 34 -6.94 5.83 -20.86
CA ALA A 34 -7.99 6.73 -21.30
C ALA A 34 -9.02 7.00 -20.18
N GLY A 35 -9.28 8.28 -19.90
CA GLY A 35 -10.21 8.72 -18.87
C GLY A 35 -9.67 8.69 -17.43
N TRP A 36 -8.52 8.07 -17.17
CA TRP A 36 -7.92 8.04 -15.84
C TRP A 36 -7.33 9.40 -15.45
N LYS A 37 -7.28 9.68 -14.14
CA LYS A 37 -6.76 10.96 -13.62
C LYS A 37 -5.89 10.76 -12.39
N LEU A 38 -4.85 11.58 -12.29
CA LEU A 38 -4.15 11.83 -11.01
C LEU A 38 -4.80 13.03 -10.32
N GLN A 39 -4.94 12.97 -9.00
CA GLN A 39 -5.47 14.06 -8.18
C GLN A 39 -4.63 14.23 -6.92
N ASN A 40 -4.34 15.48 -6.53
CA ASN A 40 -3.73 15.75 -5.22
C ASN A 40 -4.79 16.01 -4.14
N VAL A 41 -4.38 16.04 -2.88
CA VAL A 41 -5.28 16.32 -1.73
C VAL A 41 -6.02 17.67 -1.80
N LYS A 42 -5.57 18.62 -2.64
CA LYS A 42 -6.22 19.91 -2.86
C LYS A 42 -7.28 19.87 -3.98
N GLY A 43 -7.52 18.71 -4.57
CA GLY A 43 -8.47 18.51 -5.66
C GLY A 43 -7.95 18.91 -7.05
N LYS A 44 -6.69 19.31 -7.19
CA LYS A 44 -6.09 19.57 -8.51
C LYS A 44 -5.91 18.25 -9.25
N THR A 45 -6.43 18.17 -10.47
CA THR A 45 -6.39 16.96 -11.29
C THR A 45 -5.48 17.12 -12.51
N PHE A 46 -4.87 16.02 -12.92
CA PHE A 46 -4.22 15.83 -14.21
C PHE A 46 -4.87 14.65 -14.93
N SER A 47 -5.36 14.86 -16.15
CA SER A 47 -5.89 13.77 -16.98
C SER A 47 -4.74 13.05 -17.65
N LEU A 48 -4.68 11.73 -17.52
CA LEU A 48 -3.64 10.95 -18.17
C LEU A 48 -3.83 11.01 -19.70
N PRO A 49 -2.72 11.04 -20.47
CA PRO A 49 -2.82 10.97 -21.92
C PRO A 49 -3.40 9.61 -22.35
N ASP A 50 -4.14 9.60 -23.45
CA ASP A 50 -4.61 8.37 -24.08
C ASP A 50 -3.40 7.53 -24.53
N HIS A 51 -3.12 6.49 -23.74
CA HIS A 51 -2.01 5.57 -23.93
C HIS A 51 -2.40 4.22 -23.34
N THR A 52 -1.83 3.14 -23.88
CA THR A 52 -2.04 1.79 -23.37
C THR A 52 -0.72 1.27 -22.84
N LEU A 53 -0.73 0.80 -21.60
CA LEU A 53 0.40 0.11 -20.98
C LEU A 53 0.33 -1.38 -21.25
N GLU A 54 1.45 -1.97 -21.63
CA GLU A 54 1.64 -3.42 -21.70
C GLU A 54 1.55 -4.05 -20.30
N PRO A 55 1.34 -5.38 -20.21
CA PRO A 55 1.40 -6.10 -18.95
C PRO A 55 2.65 -5.77 -18.12
N TYR A 56 2.44 -5.47 -16.84
CA TYR A 56 3.49 -5.09 -15.88
C TYR A 56 4.33 -3.84 -16.22
N GLN A 57 3.91 -3.04 -17.21
CA GLN A 57 4.62 -1.83 -17.60
C GLN A 57 4.39 -0.67 -16.60
N CYS A 58 5.39 0.21 -16.52
CA CYS A 58 5.35 1.45 -15.76
C CYS A 58 5.52 2.66 -16.68
N THR A 59 4.97 3.81 -16.28
CA THR A 59 5.12 5.09 -16.95
C THR A 59 5.15 6.22 -15.93
N ALA A 60 6.01 7.21 -16.16
CA ALA A 60 6.20 8.34 -15.26
C ALA A 60 5.74 9.64 -15.91
N PHE A 61 5.13 10.50 -15.10
CA PHE A 61 4.63 11.81 -15.51
C PHE A 61 5.34 12.91 -14.73
N ASP A 62 6.06 13.77 -15.45
CA ASP A 62 6.82 14.87 -14.89
C ASP A 62 5.91 16.03 -14.45
N TYR A 63 6.36 16.82 -13.49
CA TYR A 63 5.71 18.07 -13.09
C TYR A 63 5.43 18.99 -14.29
N ALA A 64 6.33 19.00 -15.27
CA ALA A 64 6.16 19.75 -16.51
C ALA A 64 4.83 19.40 -17.23
N GLN A 65 4.37 18.16 -17.11
CA GLN A 65 3.10 17.66 -17.66
C GLN A 65 1.95 17.81 -16.66
N THR A 66 2.13 17.32 -15.43
CA THR A 66 1.04 17.19 -14.46
C THR A 66 0.67 18.50 -13.79
N LYS A 67 1.67 19.37 -13.60
CA LYS A 67 1.60 20.55 -12.71
C LYS A 67 1.16 20.20 -11.28
N LEU A 68 1.28 18.93 -10.88
CA LEU A 68 1.00 18.47 -9.52
C LEU A 68 2.28 18.57 -8.72
N THR A 69 2.33 19.51 -7.77
CA THR A 69 3.47 19.70 -6.88
C THR A 69 3.49 18.62 -5.80
N LEU A 70 4.65 18.04 -5.57
CA LEU A 70 4.92 17.14 -4.45
C LEU A 70 5.45 17.96 -3.27
N THR A 71 5.41 17.41 -2.06
CA THR A 71 6.13 18.02 -0.93
C THR A 71 7.21 17.09 -0.45
N ASN A 72 8.37 17.66 -0.10
CA ASN A 72 9.56 16.93 0.34
C ASN A 72 9.35 16.25 1.71
N THR A 73 8.20 16.48 2.37
CA THR A 73 7.89 15.98 3.72
C THR A 73 6.74 14.97 3.77
N GLY A 74 6.04 14.77 2.65
CA GLY A 74 4.89 13.86 2.57
C GLY A 74 3.74 14.40 1.75
N GLY A 75 2.81 13.53 1.37
CA GLY A 75 1.67 13.92 0.55
C GLY A 75 0.68 12.80 0.32
N THR A 76 -0.49 13.20 -0.17
CA THR A 76 -1.56 12.26 -0.57
C THR A 76 -1.97 12.55 -2.01
N PHE A 77 -1.97 11.50 -2.82
CA PHE A 77 -2.40 11.48 -4.20
C PHE A 77 -3.41 10.37 -4.43
N TYR A 78 -4.35 10.62 -5.32
CA TYR A 78 -5.38 9.69 -5.72
C TYR A 78 -5.23 9.40 -7.21
N LEU A 79 -5.40 8.13 -7.56
CA LEU A 79 -5.62 7.70 -8.92
C LEU A 79 -7.12 7.44 -9.08
N LEU A 80 -7.74 8.20 -9.97
CA LEU A 80 -9.16 8.10 -10.28
C LEU A 80 -9.34 7.30 -11.57
N ASP A 81 -10.31 6.39 -11.56
CA ASP A 81 -10.70 5.63 -12.74
C ASP A 81 -11.53 6.50 -13.73
N PRO A 82 -11.90 5.97 -14.91
CA PRO A 82 -12.70 6.71 -15.88
C PRO A 82 -14.11 7.10 -15.41
N ALA A 83 -14.66 6.41 -14.40
CA ALA A 83 -15.93 6.79 -13.77
C ALA A 83 -15.76 7.93 -12.75
N GLY A 84 -14.53 8.25 -12.37
CA GLY A 84 -14.18 9.25 -11.36
C GLY A 84 -14.06 8.69 -9.95
N GLU A 85 -14.13 7.37 -9.80
CA GLU A 85 -13.98 6.69 -8.51
C GLU A 85 -12.51 6.52 -8.14
N ILE A 86 -12.20 6.51 -6.85
CA ILE A 86 -10.84 6.29 -6.37
C ILE A 86 -10.46 4.82 -6.59
N ALA A 87 -9.52 4.59 -7.51
CA ALA A 87 -8.96 3.26 -7.77
C ALA A 87 -7.76 2.95 -6.87
N ASP A 88 -6.98 3.97 -6.50
CA ASP A 88 -5.80 3.81 -5.68
C ASP A 88 -5.43 5.12 -4.94
N ILE A 89 -4.77 4.97 -3.79
CA ILE A 89 -4.34 6.07 -2.92
C ILE A 89 -2.86 5.90 -2.62
N ALA A 90 -2.08 6.93 -2.96
CA ALA A 90 -0.68 7.04 -2.55
C ALA A 90 -0.54 7.99 -1.37
N VAL A 91 -0.06 7.46 -0.25
CA VAL A 91 0.33 8.23 0.93
C VAL A 91 1.81 7.97 1.17
N TYR A 92 2.61 9.03 1.10
CA TYR A 92 4.02 8.97 1.45
C TYR A 92 4.31 9.99 2.56
N GLU A 93 5.21 9.64 3.47
CA GLU A 93 5.56 10.43 4.63
C GLU A 93 7.09 10.40 4.85
N GLY A 94 7.61 11.38 5.58
CA GLY A 94 9.04 11.50 5.91
C GLY A 94 9.74 12.62 5.15
N THR A 95 10.99 12.90 5.50
CA THR A 95 11.79 13.98 4.88
C THR A 95 12.68 13.41 3.78
N TYR A 96 12.35 13.71 2.54
CA TYR A 96 13.05 13.25 1.34
C TYR A 96 14.22 14.18 1.04
N LYS A 97 15.43 13.63 1.05
CA LYS A 97 16.62 14.33 0.56
C LYS A 97 16.64 14.30 -0.96
N ASP A 98 17.56 15.07 -1.54
CA ASP A 98 17.75 15.16 -2.97
C ASP A 98 17.86 13.75 -3.59
N ASP A 99 17.13 13.55 -4.68
CA ASP A 99 17.05 12.32 -5.46
C ASP A 99 16.53 11.10 -4.70
N MET A 100 15.90 11.28 -3.53
CA MET A 100 15.17 10.21 -2.86
C MET A 100 13.71 10.16 -3.30
N SER A 101 13.23 8.97 -3.63
CA SER A 101 11.85 8.71 -4.01
C SER A 101 11.08 7.96 -2.93
N ALA A 102 9.75 8.09 -2.95
CA ALA A 102 8.82 7.23 -2.24
C ALA A 102 8.38 6.13 -3.20
N MET A 103 8.70 4.87 -2.95
CA MET A 103 8.34 3.75 -3.82
C MET A 103 7.54 2.68 -3.07
N ARG A 104 6.72 1.92 -3.78
CA ARG A 104 6.13 0.66 -3.29
C ARG A 104 6.18 -0.40 -4.38
N THR A 105 6.29 -1.67 -4.00
CA THR A 105 6.44 -2.79 -4.96
C THR A 105 5.14 -3.35 -5.49
N GLY A 106 4.01 -2.82 -5.07
CA GLY A 106 2.72 -3.31 -5.48
C GLY A 106 1.57 -2.44 -4.98
N PRO A 107 0.36 -2.75 -5.45
CA PRO A 107 -0.82 -1.92 -5.23
C PRO A 107 -1.29 -1.84 -3.77
N ILE A 108 -0.91 -2.82 -2.93
CA ILE A 108 -1.30 -2.89 -1.52
C ILE A 108 -0.12 -2.75 -0.55
N SER A 109 1.09 -2.50 -1.05
CA SER A 109 2.26 -2.31 -0.19
C SER A 109 2.39 -0.85 0.26
N ALA A 110 2.96 -0.66 1.45
CA ALA A 110 3.27 0.67 1.97
C ALA A 110 4.41 1.30 1.16
N PHE A 111 4.40 2.64 1.08
CA PHE A 111 5.53 3.39 0.53
C PHE A 111 6.74 3.31 1.46
N VAL A 112 7.90 3.14 0.86
CA VAL A 112 9.21 3.19 1.51
C VAL A 112 10.10 4.21 0.81
N MET A 113 10.99 4.84 1.57
CA MET A 113 12.02 5.71 0.99
C MET A 113 13.05 4.89 0.21
N SER A 114 13.40 5.36 -0.99
CA SER A 114 14.42 4.79 -1.86
C SER A 114 15.48 5.84 -2.19
N SER A 115 16.76 5.43 -2.21
CA SER A 115 17.87 6.23 -2.74
C SER A 115 18.17 5.91 -4.21
N THR A 116 17.38 5.04 -4.82
CA THR A 116 17.52 4.61 -6.22
C THR A 116 16.17 4.69 -6.90
N PRO A 117 15.76 5.88 -7.39
CA PRO A 117 14.52 6.02 -8.12
C PRO A 117 14.51 5.20 -9.41
N THR A 118 13.36 4.64 -9.78
CA THR A 118 13.22 3.71 -10.91
C THR A 118 12.34 4.25 -12.03
N LYS A 119 12.40 5.57 -12.29
CA LYS A 119 11.56 6.26 -13.28
C LYS A 119 11.37 5.49 -14.61
N GLY A 120 10.12 5.13 -14.88
CA GLY A 120 9.67 4.39 -16.06
C GLY A 120 9.87 2.88 -16.00
N LEU A 121 10.33 2.33 -14.87
CA LEU A 121 10.68 0.92 -14.71
C LEU A 121 10.07 0.36 -13.41
N PRO A 122 9.77 -0.95 -13.34
CA PRO A 122 9.29 -1.54 -12.10
C PRO A 122 10.25 -1.34 -10.91
N ASN A 123 9.68 -0.93 -9.78
CA ASN A 123 10.38 -0.72 -8.53
C ASN A 123 11.13 -1.98 -8.06
N LYS A 124 12.33 -1.77 -7.51
CA LYS A 124 13.13 -2.83 -6.88
C LYS A 124 13.47 -2.41 -5.46
N LEU A 125 13.12 -3.25 -4.48
CA LEU A 125 13.60 -3.08 -3.12
C LEU A 125 15.10 -3.32 -3.09
N THR A 126 15.89 -2.25 -3.04
CA THR A 126 17.29 -2.33 -2.67
C THR A 126 17.35 -2.54 -1.17
N ALA A 127 17.96 -3.65 -0.72
CA ALA A 127 18.26 -3.81 0.70
C ALA A 127 19.08 -2.60 1.16
N PRO A 128 18.88 -2.06 2.38
CA PRO A 128 19.76 -1.03 2.91
C PRO A 128 21.19 -1.55 2.73
N GLU A 129 22.10 -0.76 2.13
CA GLU A 129 23.52 -1.09 2.20
C GLU A 129 23.79 -1.41 3.67
N ALA A 130 24.17 -2.66 3.93
CA ALA A 130 24.60 -3.04 5.25
C ALA A 130 25.81 -2.17 5.53
N GLN A 131 25.59 -1.06 6.24
CA GLN A 131 26.65 -0.33 6.87
C GLN A 131 27.27 -1.35 7.81
N SER A 132 28.35 -1.97 7.34
CA SER A 132 29.28 -2.79 8.11
C SER A 132 29.88 -1.87 9.17
N LYS A 133 29.09 -1.52 10.19
CA LYS A 133 29.63 -1.23 11.50
C LYS A 133 30.15 -2.57 11.97
N LYS A 134 31.49 -2.69 12.02
CA LYS A 134 32.14 -3.71 12.85
C LYS A 134 31.54 -3.59 14.25
N SER A 135 30.57 -4.45 14.55
CA SER A 135 30.04 -4.61 15.89
C SER A 135 31.16 -5.21 16.72
N ALA A 136 31.74 -4.41 17.62
CA ALA A 136 32.57 -4.94 18.69
C ALA A 136 31.70 -5.94 19.47
N GLY A 137 32.10 -7.22 19.46
CA GLY A 137 31.37 -8.29 20.11
C GLY A 137 31.17 -7.96 21.59
N THR A 138 29.93 -7.81 22.00
CA THR A 138 29.58 -7.75 23.43
C THR A 138 29.30 -9.18 23.87
N GLU A 139 30.22 -9.74 24.65
CA GLU A 139 30.00 -11.02 25.31
C GLU A 139 28.91 -10.87 26.37
N TYR A 140 27.77 -11.53 26.18
CA TYR A 140 26.78 -11.69 27.24
C TYR A 140 27.17 -12.88 28.12
N ARG A 141 27.59 -12.60 29.36
CA ARG A 141 27.69 -13.63 30.41
C ARG A 141 26.41 -13.64 31.23
N ALA A 142 25.58 -14.66 31.05
CA ALA A 142 24.50 -14.95 31.97
C ALA A 142 24.98 -15.97 33.02
N THR A 143 24.96 -15.58 34.29
CA THR A 143 25.09 -16.51 35.43
C THR A 143 23.69 -16.87 35.92
N VAL A 144 23.29 -18.13 35.75
CA VAL A 144 22.14 -18.70 36.46
C VAL A 144 22.64 -19.28 37.79
N ALA A 145 22.06 -18.83 38.90
CA ALA A 145 22.22 -19.46 40.20
C ALA A 145 21.06 -20.44 40.38
N ASP A 146 21.37 -21.73 40.57
CA ASP A 146 20.40 -22.70 41.07
C ASP A 146 20.54 -22.82 42.61
N THR A 147 19.41 -23.02 43.28
CA THR A 147 19.33 -23.27 44.72
C THR A 147 19.45 -24.76 45.01
N ALA A 148 20.62 -25.34 44.80
CA ALA A 148 21.08 -26.60 45.36
C ALA A 148 22.56 -26.74 44.99
N GLY A 149 23.46 -26.60 45.98
CA GLY A 149 24.88 -26.71 45.73
C GLY A 149 25.25 -28.02 45.02
N GLN A 150 25.77 -27.94 43.79
CA GLN A 150 27.10 -28.39 43.38
C GLN A 150 27.28 -28.36 41.85
N GLN A 151 28.43 -27.78 41.45
CA GLN A 151 29.13 -27.82 40.14
C GLN A 151 28.80 -26.77 39.05
N LYS A 152 29.91 -26.21 38.55
CA LYS A 152 30.08 -25.05 37.66
C LYS A 152 30.24 -25.54 36.22
N VAL A 153 29.32 -25.16 35.33
CA VAL A 153 29.48 -25.35 33.88
C VAL A 153 29.43 -24.00 33.18
N THR A 154 30.58 -23.52 32.70
CA THR A 154 30.66 -22.35 31.83
C THR A 154 30.42 -22.81 30.38
N ARG A 155 29.26 -22.53 29.79
CA ARG A 155 29.10 -22.57 28.33
C ARG A 155 29.18 -21.16 27.76
N VAL A 156 30.14 -20.93 26.88
CA VAL A 156 30.16 -19.78 25.98
C VAL A 156 29.21 -20.12 24.83
N ILE A 157 28.13 -19.36 24.65
CA ILE A 157 27.29 -19.46 23.45
C ILE A 157 27.73 -18.37 22.48
N GLN A 158 28.33 -18.77 21.36
CA GLN A 158 28.45 -17.91 20.19
C GLN A 158 27.15 -18.05 19.39
N GLY A 159 26.29 -17.04 19.47
CA GLY A 159 25.09 -16.94 18.64
C GLY A 159 25.23 -15.78 17.65
N SER A 160 25.36 -16.07 16.37
CA SER A 160 25.02 -15.14 15.28
C SER A 160 23.55 -15.39 14.92
N GLY A 161 22.64 -14.68 15.59
CA GLY A 161 21.19 -14.81 15.40
C GLY A 161 20.62 -13.67 14.56
N SER A 162 20.00 -14.02 13.42
CA SER A 162 19.04 -13.19 12.70
C SER A 162 17.75 -13.11 13.52
N TYR A 163 17.15 -11.92 13.63
CA TYR A 163 16.00 -11.67 14.51
C TYR A 163 14.80 -12.52 14.11
N GLY A 164 14.46 -13.49 14.98
CA GLY A 164 13.20 -14.20 15.05
C GLY A 164 12.82 -14.33 16.52
N ASP A 165 11.65 -13.79 16.83
CA ASP A 165 10.80 -13.98 18.02
C ASP A 165 11.16 -13.40 19.40
N ALA A 166 10.19 -12.60 19.86
CA ALA A 166 9.75 -12.26 21.23
C ALA A 166 10.68 -11.42 22.12
N ILE A 167 10.20 -10.22 22.53
CA ILE A 167 10.02 -9.85 23.95
C ILE A 167 8.75 -9.00 24.15
N LEU A 168 7.91 -9.53 25.01
CA LEU A 168 6.84 -8.88 25.78
C LEU A 168 7.47 -7.98 26.86
N GLY A 169 7.18 -6.68 26.84
CA GLY A 169 7.36 -5.78 27.99
C GLY A 169 8.16 -4.50 27.71
N GLY A 170 7.45 -3.36 27.73
CA GLY A 170 8.02 -2.08 28.18
C GLY A 170 8.45 -1.06 27.12
N ILE A 171 7.46 -0.33 26.59
CA ILE A 171 7.45 1.10 26.17
C ILE A 171 8.67 1.66 25.41
N GLY A 172 8.48 1.93 24.11
CA GLY A 172 9.36 2.85 23.37
C GLY A 172 9.26 2.75 21.85
N ALA A 173 8.33 3.53 21.28
CA ALA A 173 8.19 3.87 19.86
C ALA A 173 7.69 2.79 18.87
N ALA A 174 6.76 3.24 18.00
CA ALA A 174 6.22 2.58 16.80
C ALA A 174 5.21 1.42 17.01
N ALA A 175 4.00 1.75 17.48
CA ALA A 175 2.83 0.88 17.27
C ALA A 175 1.50 1.67 17.33
N VAL A 176 1.21 2.47 16.31
CA VAL A 176 -0.15 2.90 15.94
C VAL A 176 -0.09 3.10 14.42
N LEU A 177 -0.53 2.18 13.56
CA LEU A 177 -1.87 2.23 12.94
C LEU A 177 -2.05 1.05 11.96
N THR A 178 -1.97 -0.21 12.40
CA THR A 178 -2.41 -1.35 11.56
C THR A 178 -3.86 -1.75 11.82
N SER A 179 -4.54 -1.12 12.79
CA SER A 179 -5.89 -1.48 13.22
C SER A 179 -7.02 -0.68 12.57
N ILE A 180 -6.75 0.42 11.84
CA ILE A 180 -7.80 1.19 11.15
C ILE A 180 -8.11 0.61 9.75
N PHE A 181 -7.15 -0.09 9.11
CA PHE A 181 -7.33 -0.58 7.74
C PHE A 181 -8.03 -1.95 7.63
N TRP A 182 -8.14 -2.72 8.73
CA TRP A 182 -8.89 -3.99 8.72
C TRP A 182 -10.40 -3.79 8.92
N PHE A 183 -10.82 -2.72 9.58
CA PHE A 183 -12.24 -2.45 9.85
C PHE A 183 -12.99 -1.87 8.63
N ALA A 184 -12.31 -1.13 7.74
CA ALA A 184 -12.92 -0.61 6.52
C ALA A 184 -13.08 -1.68 5.41
N PHE A 185 -12.21 -2.68 5.35
CA PHE A 185 -12.25 -3.72 4.32
C PHE A 185 -13.35 -4.78 4.55
N LYS A 186 -13.79 -4.99 5.80
CA LYS A 186 -14.86 -5.96 6.12
C LYS A 186 -16.27 -5.44 5.81
N MET A 187 -16.46 -4.14 5.60
CA MET A 187 -17.79 -3.54 5.39
C MET A 187 -18.22 -3.45 3.92
N LEU A 188 -17.31 -3.71 2.96
CA LEU A 188 -17.60 -3.66 1.51
C LEU A 188 -17.80 -5.05 0.85
N TYR A 189 -17.73 -6.16 1.60
CA TYR A 189 -17.84 -7.53 1.05
C TYR A 189 -18.90 -8.41 1.71
N THR A 190 -19.94 -7.84 2.33
CA THR A 190 -21.20 -8.59 2.55
C THR A 190 -22.22 -8.14 1.52
N LYS A 191 -22.27 -8.81 0.37
CA LYS A 191 -23.46 -8.77 -0.47
C LYS A 191 -24.63 -9.32 0.35
N PRO A 192 -25.80 -8.67 0.43
CA PRO A 192 -26.99 -9.37 0.87
C PRO A 192 -27.29 -10.44 -0.17
N ASN A 193 -27.29 -11.70 0.26
CA ASN A 193 -27.87 -12.79 -0.51
C ASN A 193 -29.38 -12.49 -0.64
N GLU A 194 -29.83 -12.07 -1.82
CA GLU A 194 -31.22 -12.28 -2.21
C GLU A 194 -31.40 -13.77 -2.48
N GLN A 195 -31.63 -14.50 -1.39
CA GLN A 195 -32.19 -15.84 -1.43
C GLN A 195 -33.67 -15.66 -1.72
N GLY A 196 -34.05 -15.74 -3.00
CA GLY A 196 -35.43 -16.00 -3.36
C GLY A 196 -35.84 -17.36 -2.80
N ASP A 197 -36.99 -17.42 -2.14
CA ASP A 197 -37.69 -18.69 -1.92
C ASP A 197 -39.18 -18.52 -2.27
N PRO A 198 -39.79 -19.48 -3.00
CA PRO A 198 -41.03 -19.31 -3.71
C PRO A 198 -42.23 -19.80 -2.88
N HIS A 199 -43.02 -18.88 -2.35
CA HIS A 199 -44.33 -19.24 -1.79
C HIS A 199 -45.40 -18.20 -2.13
N SER A 200 -45.89 -18.23 -3.38
CA SER A 200 -47.27 -17.84 -3.66
C SER A 200 -47.81 -18.71 -4.78
N ASN A 201 -48.58 -19.75 -4.42
CA ASN A 201 -49.69 -20.29 -5.21
C ASN A 201 -50.25 -21.53 -4.50
N ALA A 202 -51.09 -21.30 -3.50
CA ALA A 202 -52.16 -22.21 -3.11
C ALA A 202 -53.04 -21.51 -2.07
N HIS A 203 -54.14 -20.90 -2.50
CA HIS A 203 -55.36 -20.82 -1.67
C HIS A 203 -56.59 -20.88 -2.57
N SER A 204 -57.12 -22.11 -2.62
CA SER A 204 -58.53 -22.51 -2.59
C SER A 204 -59.61 -21.59 -3.18
N ASN A 205 -60.27 -22.16 -4.20
CA ASN A 205 -61.70 -22.05 -4.48
C ASN A 205 -62.56 -21.66 -3.27
N ARG A 206 -63.31 -20.56 -3.43
CA ARG A 206 -64.62 -20.40 -2.78
C ARG A 206 -65.63 -19.88 -3.80
N THR A 207 -66.62 -20.72 -4.05
CA THR A 207 -67.81 -20.50 -4.86
C THR A 207 -68.81 -19.58 -4.16
N SER A 208 -69.43 -18.65 -4.90
CA SER A 208 -70.87 -18.31 -4.90
C SER A 208 -71.09 -17.15 -5.90
N PHE A 209 -71.90 -17.33 -6.97
CA PHE A 209 -73.30 -16.88 -7.08
C PHE A 209 -73.39 -15.33 -6.98
N ASN A 210 -73.94 -14.54 -7.91
CA ASN A 210 -75.14 -14.72 -8.73
C ASN A 210 -75.30 -13.59 -9.80
N SER A 211 -75.96 -13.95 -10.90
CA SER A 211 -76.89 -13.19 -11.78
C SER A 211 -76.70 -11.72 -12.19
N ASN A 212 -76.79 -11.53 -13.52
CA ASN A 212 -77.55 -10.52 -14.28
C ASN A 212 -77.56 -9.07 -13.80
N ASP A 213 -77.11 -8.14 -14.67
CA ASP A 213 -78.04 -7.36 -15.49
C ASP A 213 -77.30 -6.54 -16.56
N ARG A 214 -77.81 -6.68 -17.80
CA ARG A 214 -77.85 -5.76 -18.96
C ARG A 214 -76.64 -4.91 -19.36
#